data_AF-A0A7C3WB69-F1
#
_entry.id   AF-A0A7C3WB69-F1
#
_cell.length_a   1.000
_cell.length_b   1.000
_cell.length_c   1.000
_cell.angle_alpha   90.00
_cell.angle_beta   90.00
_cell.angle_gamma   90.00
#
_symmetry.space_group_name_H-M   'P 1'
#
loop_
_entity.id
_entity.type
_entity.pdbx_description
1 polymer ?
#
loop_
_entity_poly.entity_id
_entity_poly.type
_entity_poly.pdbx_seq_one_letter_code
_entity_poly.pdbx_strand_id
1 'polypeptide(L)' 'MEKEEARRGFIIHLVVYILVNAMLTAINLIYTIKVLWFFYPLIGWGIGLTIHFLGAMRWLENRLKDKEARAEYRARAGK' A
#
# COMPACT_ATOMS: atom_id res chain seq x y z
N MET A 1 9.28 -10.62 -11.70
CA MET A 1 8.43 -9.54 -12.25
C MET A 1 7.32 -9.14 -11.27
N GLU A 2 6.44 -10.04 -10.79
CA GLU A 2 5.33 -9.66 -9.87
C GLU A 2 5.76 -8.96 -8.55
N LYS A 3 6.88 -9.35 -7.93
CA LYS A 3 7.37 -8.67 -6.70
C LYS A 3 7.80 -7.22 -6.94
N GLU A 4 8.23 -6.89 -8.15
CA GLU A 4 8.79 -5.57 -8.49
C GLU A 4 7.67 -4.57 -8.79
N GLU A 5 6.60 -5.03 -9.43
CA GLU A 5 5.38 -4.26 -9.68
C GLU A 5 4.64 -3.91 -8.39
N ALA A 6 4.51 -4.88 -7.47
CA ALA A 6 3.90 -4.64 -6.15
C ALA A 6 4.70 -3.59 -5.35
N ARG A 7 6.03 -3.60 -5.46
CA ARG A 7 6.91 -2.64 -4.79
C ARG A 7 6.80 -1.25 -5.41
N ARG A 8 6.69 -1.14 -6.74
CA ARG A 8 6.45 0.14 -7.44
C ARG A 8 5.10 0.75 -7.05
N GLY A 9 4.03 -0.05 -7.03
CA GLY A 9 2.71 0.41 -6.62
C GLY A 9 2.71 0.99 -5.20
N PHE A 10 3.42 0.33 -4.28
CA PHE A 10 3.60 0.81 -2.91
C PHE A 10 4.36 2.14 -2.81
N ILE A 11 5.48 2.28 -3.54
CA ILE A 11 6.28 3.52 -3.52
C ILE A 11 5.43 4.70 -4.01
N ILE A 12 4.67 4.53 -5.08
CA ILE A 12 3.79 5.59 -5.60
C ILE A 12 2.77 6.01 -4.55
N HIS A 13 2.11 5.05 -3.91
CA HIS A 13 1.12 5.33 -2.85
C HIS A 13 1.75 6.04 -1.65
N LEU A 14 2.95 5.64 -1.24
CA LEU A 14 3.69 6.28 -0.15
C LEU A 14 4.08 7.72 -0.51
N VAL A 15 4.57 7.95 -1.72
CA VAL A 15 4.95 9.29 -2.21
C VAL A 15 3.73 10.20 -2.28
N VAL A 16 2.62 9.73 -2.83
CA VAL A 16 1.36 10.50 -2.88
C VAL A 16 0.86 10.80 -1.47
N TYR A 17 0.91 9.83 -0.56
CA TYR A 17 0.53 10.03 0.84
C TYR A 17 1.36 11.13 1.51
N ILE A 18 2.69 11.11 1.35
CA ILE A 18 3.58 12.12 1.92
C ILE A 18 3.31 13.50 1.30
N LEU A 19 3.19 13.59 -0.03
CA LEU A 19 2.94 14.87 -0.72
C LEU A 19 1.62 15.50 -0.31
N VAL A 20 0.54 14.70 -0.28
CA VAL A 20 -0.79 15.22 0.09
C VAL A 20 -0.82 15.64 1.55
N ASN A 21 -0.23 14.86 2.47
CA ASN A 21 -0.16 15.27 3.88
C ASN A 21 0.69 16.53 4.07
N ALA A 22 1.83 16.64 3.39
CA ALA A 22 2.66 17.85 3.46
C ALA A 22 1.90 19.09 2.94
N MET A 23 1.17 18.96 1.84
CA MET A 23 0.30 20.02 1.32
C MET A 23 -0.82 20.40 2.30
N LEU A 24 -1.50 19.41 2.89
CA LEU A 24 -2.56 19.65 3.88
C LEU A 24 -2.03 20.31 5.15
N THR A 25 -0.86 19.89 5.63
CA THR A 25 -0.15 20.54 6.75
C THR A 25 0.18 21.99 6.40
N ALA A 26 0.72 22.26 5.21
CA ALA A 26 1.00 23.64 4.78
C ALA A 26 -0.27 24.49 4.72
N ILE A 27 -1.37 23.98 4.14
CA ILE A 27 -2.66 24.68 4.11
C ILE A 27 -3.18 24.94 5.53
N ASN A 28 -3.10 23.95 6.42
CA ASN A 28 -3.53 24.10 7.80
C ASN A 28 -2.75 25.20 8.53
N LEU A 29 -1.42 25.22 8.37
CA LEU A 29 -0.54 26.22 8.98
C LEU A 29 -0.66 27.60 8.35
N ILE A 30 -1.12 27.73 7.09
CA ILE A 30 -1.31 29.03 6.45
C ILE A 30 -2.68 29.61 6.78
N TYR A 31 -3.75 28.80 6.70
CA TYR A 31 -5.13 29.30 6.76
C TYR A 31 -5.79 29.11 8.12
N THR A 32 -5.35 28.16 8.95
CA THR A 32 -6.07 27.82 10.19
C THR A 32 -5.14 27.29 11.28
N ILE A 33 -4.12 28.07 11.66
CA ILE A 33 -3.15 27.74 12.73
C ILE A 33 -3.84 27.33 14.05
N LYS A 34 -5.00 27.94 14.36
CA LYS A 34 -5.70 27.68 15.62
C LYS A 34 -6.37 26.31 15.69
N VAL A 35 -6.56 25.62 14.56
CA VAL A 35 -7.23 24.32 14.50
C VAL A 35 -6.43 23.37 13.61
N LEU A 36 -5.71 22.44 14.25
CA LEU A 36 -4.86 21.46 13.57
C LEU A 36 -5.67 20.30 12.95
N TRP A 37 -6.47 20.60 11.94
CA TRP A 37 -7.31 19.61 11.24
C TRP A 37 -6.51 18.62 10.38
N PHE A 38 -5.23 18.89 10.10
CA PHE A 38 -4.39 18.00 9.28
C PHE A 38 -4.21 16.59 9.90
N PHE A 39 -4.44 16.43 11.20
CA PHE A 39 -4.38 15.12 11.87
C PHE A 39 -5.44 14.14 11.40
N TYR A 40 -6.65 14.62 11.07
CA TYR A 40 -7.75 13.76 10.62
C TYR A 40 -7.45 13.03 9.30
N PRO A 41 -7.03 13.72 8.21
CA PRO A 41 -6.61 13.03 7.00
C PRO A 41 -5.34 12.20 7.23
N LEU A 42 -4.40 12.64 8.07
CA LEU A 42 -3.17 11.91 8.34
C LEU A 42 -3.44 10.54 8.98
N ILE A 43 -4.25 10.50 10.04
CA ILE A 43 -4.63 9.25 10.73
C ILE A 43 -5.62 8.44 9.90
N GLY A 44 -6.68 9.07 9.37
CA GLY A 44 -7.73 8.39 8.62
C GLY A 44 -7.20 7.72 7.35
N TRP A 45 -6.39 8.43 6.56
CA TRP A 45 -5.80 7.85 5.36
C TRP A 45 -4.61 6.94 5.68
N GLY A 46 -3.86 7.21 6.76
CA GLY A 46 -2.76 6.35 7.20
C GLY A 46 -3.24 4.94 7.58
N ILE A 47 -4.38 4.84 8.25
CA ILE A 47 -5.01 3.54 8.58
C ILE A 47 -5.46 2.82 7.32
N GLY A 48 -6.15 3.51 6.41
CA GLY A 48 -6.59 2.93 5.13
C GLY A 48 -5.43 2.39 4.30
N LEU A 49 -4.33 3.14 4.20
CA LEU A 49 -3.11 2.74 3.51
C LEU A 49 -2.49 1.47 4.14
N THR A 50 -2.43 1.43 5.47
CA THR A 50 -1.86 0.29 6.21
C THR A 50 -2.67 -0.98 6.01
N ILE A 51 -4.00 -0.89 6.07
CA ILE A 51 -4.89 -2.04 5.82
C ILE A 51 -4.75 -2.51 4.37
N HIS A 52 -4.70 -1.58 3.41
CA HIS A 52 -4.55 -1.92 2.00
C HIS A 52 -3.21 -2.61 1.72
N PHE A 53 -2.13 -2.14 2.37
CA PHE A 53 -0.80 -2.74 2.26
C PHE A 53 -0.74 -4.15 2.85
N LEU A 54 -1.28 -4.36 4.06
CA LEU A 54 -1.36 -5.68 4.68
C LEU A 54 -2.19 -6.66 3.84
N GLY A 55 -3.31 -6.19 3.27
CA GLY A 55 -4.12 -6.95 2.34
C GLY A 55 -3.37 -7.33 1.06
N ALA A 56 -2.66 -6.37 0.45
CA ALA A 56 -1.88 -6.58 -0.76
C ALA A 56 -0.73 -7.59 -0.56
N MET A 57 -0.02 -7.50 0.57
CA MET A 57 1.03 -8.45 0.94
C MET A 57 0.48 -9.87 1.11
N ARG A 58 -0.64 -10.01 1.83
CA ARG A 58 -1.29 -11.30 2.04
C ARG A 58 -1.85 -11.89 0.75
N TRP A 59 -2.37 -11.05 -0.13
CA TRP A 59 -2.82 -11.45 -1.47
C TRP A 59 -1.65 -11.96 -2.33
N LEU A 60 -0.50 -11.27 -2.29
CA LEU A 60 0.70 -11.68 -3.01
C LEU A 60 1.24 -13.03 -2.52
N GLU A 61 1.29 -13.25 -1.20
CA GLU A 61 1.75 -14.52 -0.61
C GLU A 61 0.86 -15.69 -1.06
N ASN A 62 -0.45 -15.52 -1.04
CA ASN A 62 -1.40 -16.55 -1.49
C ASN A 62 -1.22 -16.88 -2.98
N ARG A 63 -0.95 -15.87 -3.82
CA ARG A 63 -0.68 -16.07 -5.26
C ARG A 63 0.62 -16.83 -5.52
N LEU A 64 1.65 -16.60 -4.73
CA LEU A 64 2.91 -17.34 -4.84
C LEU A 64 2.72 -18.82 -4.45
N LYS A 65 2.02 -19.10 -3.35
CA LYS A 65 1.67 -20.47 -2.94
C LYS A 65 0.85 -21.21 -4.00
N ASP A 66 -0.14 -20.55 -4.62
CA ASP A 66 -0.94 -21.15 -5.70
C ASP A 66 -0.09 -21.47 -6.94
N LYS A 67 0.86 -20.59 -7.31
CA LYS A 67 1.78 -20.84 -8.42
C LYS A 67 2.70 -22.03 -8.15
N GLU A 68 3.26 -22.15 -6.95
CA GLU A 68 4.10 -23.29 -6.55
C GLU A 68 3.32 -24.60 -6.57
N ALA A 69 2.13 -24.63 -5.97
CA ALA A 69 1.26 -25.81 -5.97
C ALA A 69 0.90 -26.28 -7.39
N ARG A 70 0.60 -25.35 -8.30
CA ARG A 70 0.35 -25.67 -9.72
C ARG A 70 1.60 -26.16 -10.45
N ALA A 71 2.77 -25.62 -10.13
CA ALA A 71 4.03 -26.07 -10.73
C ALA A 71 4.38 -27.50 -10.29
N GLU A 72 4.21 -27.81 -9.00
CA GLU A 72 4.38 -29.17 -8.48
C GLU A 72 3.38 -30.15 -9.09
N TYR A 73 2.10 -29.77 -9.23
CA TYR A 73 1.10 -30.62 -9.86
C TYR A 73 1.47 -30.94 -11.32
N ARG A 74 1.94 -29.95 -12.09
CA ARG A 74 2.42 -30.15 -13.48
C ARG A 74 3.66 -31.03 -13.56
N ALA A 75 4.61 -30.88 -12.62
CA ALA A 75 5.82 -31.70 -12.57
C ALA A 75 5.52 -33.17 -12.23
N ARG A 76 4.49 -33.42 -11.41
CA ARG A 76 4.04 -34.78 -11.07
C ARG A 76 3.14 -35.40 -12.14
N ALA A 77 2.30 -34.61 -12.81
CA ALA A 77 1.38 -35.09 -13.84
C ALA A 77 2.05 -35.34 -15.20
N GLY A 78 3.25 -34.77 -15.44
CA GLY A 78 4.05 -35.01 -16.63
C GLY A 78 5.04 -36.17 -16.51
N LYS A 79 5.00 -36.93 -15.41
CA LYS A 79 5.84 -38.12 -15.15
C LYS A 79 4.97 -39.36 -15.11
#